data_AF-A0A257XCD1-F1
#
_entry.id   AF-A0A257XCD1-F1
#
_cell.length_a   1.000
_cell.length_b   1.000
_cell.length_c   1.000
_cell.angle_alpha   90.00
_cell.angle_beta   90.00
_cell.angle_gamma   90.00
#
_symmetry.space_group_name_H-M   'P 1'
#
loop_
_entity.id
_entity.type
_entity.pdbx_description
1 polymer ?
#
loop_
_entity_poly.entity_id
_entity_poly.type
_entity_poly.pdbx_seq_one_letter_code
_entity_poly.pdbx_strand_id
1 'polypeptide(L)'
;EGYDGIAITGSSLNIYNGGLPIEQQIELLRSAFSTGTPIFGSCWGLQLITVSAGGVVRRNPRGREVGFGRRIRMTEHGAHHPIFLGKPRVFEAMTVHLDEVETLPEGARLLATNDHSQVQAAEIPAGASTAWAVQYHPEYPFREMAAIFRRLSPSLVAEGFFLDEEAQERFIGDLETLEREPANQPLVWRHGVDGAVISKDLRTVEIRNWIEQLVLPTRAARGRG
;
A
#
# COMPACT_ATOMS: atom_id res chain seq x y z
N GLU A 1 16.06 18.49 -1.33
CA GLU A 1 16.18 19.42 -2.47
C GLU A 1 16.72 18.79 -3.77
N GLY A 2 17.42 17.63 -3.73
CA GLY A 2 17.92 16.95 -4.93
C GLY A 2 16.98 15.95 -5.63
N TYR A 3 15.84 15.60 -5.02
CA TYR A 3 14.91 14.57 -5.52
C TYR A 3 13.59 15.18 -5.96
N ASP A 4 13.00 14.70 -7.05
CA ASP A 4 11.71 15.19 -7.58
C ASP A 4 10.49 14.37 -7.12
N GLY A 5 10.73 13.25 -6.45
CA GLY A 5 9.73 12.45 -5.77
C GLY A 5 10.38 11.62 -4.67
N ILE A 6 9.63 11.34 -3.61
CA ILE A 6 10.07 10.48 -2.49
C ILE A 6 9.07 9.34 -2.36
N ALA A 7 9.53 8.09 -2.45
CA ALA A 7 8.69 6.91 -2.25
C ALA A 7 9.13 6.15 -1.00
N ILE A 8 8.17 5.77 -0.16
CA ILE A 8 8.39 5.01 1.08
C ILE A 8 7.61 3.70 0.99
N THR A 9 8.33 2.59 1.05
CA THR A 9 7.77 1.24 0.90
C THR A 9 7.41 0.62 2.24
N GLY A 10 6.93 -0.63 2.21
CA GLY A 10 6.68 -1.44 3.40
C GLY A 10 7.89 -1.66 4.31
N SER A 11 7.61 -2.00 5.56
CA SER A 11 8.58 -2.33 6.60
C SER A 11 7.97 -3.35 7.56
N SER A 12 8.82 -4.12 8.27
CA SER A 12 8.39 -4.99 9.37
C SER A 12 8.31 -4.26 10.72
N LEU A 13 8.53 -2.94 10.74
CA LEU A 13 8.43 -2.12 11.94
C LEU A 13 6.97 -1.82 12.29
N ASN A 14 6.69 -1.60 13.57
CA ASN A 14 5.41 -1.08 14.06
C ASN A 14 5.64 0.29 14.68
N ILE A 15 4.87 1.29 14.25
CA ILE A 15 5.14 2.71 14.56
C ILE A 15 5.10 2.98 16.08
N TYR A 16 4.22 2.29 16.79
CA TYR A 16 4.00 2.43 18.23
C TYR A 16 5.09 1.77 19.08
N ASN A 17 6.00 0.99 18.49
CA ASN A 17 7.16 0.46 19.22
C ASN A 17 8.23 1.53 19.48
N GLY A 18 8.16 2.67 18.75
CA GLY A 18 9.08 3.80 18.90
C GLY A 18 10.56 3.42 18.70
N GLY A 19 11.45 4.27 19.22
CA GLY A 19 12.89 4.04 19.16
C GLY A 19 13.56 4.69 17.96
N LEU A 20 14.87 4.80 18.06
CA LEU A 20 15.69 5.65 17.20
C LEU A 20 15.45 5.44 15.69
N PRO A 21 15.36 4.21 15.15
CA PRO A 21 15.14 4.03 13.71
C PRO A 21 13.78 4.55 13.22
N ILE A 22 12.75 4.50 14.07
CA ILE A 22 11.40 4.98 13.72
C ILE A 22 11.37 6.51 13.85
N GLU A 23 11.90 7.04 14.96
CA GLU A 23 11.97 8.48 15.21
C GLU A 23 12.75 9.22 14.10
N GLN A 24 13.89 8.65 13.66
CA GLN A 24 14.67 9.21 12.55
C GLN A 24 13.91 9.25 11.23
N GLN A 25 13.09 8.23 10.95
CA GLN A 25 12.25 8.21 9.75
C GLN A 25 11.13 9.25 9.83
N ILE A 26 10.52 9.44 11.01
CA ILE A 26 9.50 10.46 11.24
C ILE A 26 10.10 11.86 11.01
N GLU A 27 11.27 12.14 11.59
CA GLU A 27 11.95 13.43 11.44
C GLU A 27 12.42 13.69 10.01
N LEU A 28 12.88 12.65 9.30
CA LEU A 28 13.20 12.75 7.88
C LEU A 28 11.98 13.14 7.07
N LEU A 29 10.82 12.52 7.32
CA LEU A 29 9.57 12.87 6.63
C LEU A 29 9.09 14.28 6.96
N ARG A 30 9.15 14.69 8.24
CA ARG A 30 8.82 16.06 8.64
C ARG A 30 9.70 17.08 7.92
N SER A 31 10.99 16.78 7.77
CA SER A 31 11.91 17.59 7.00
C SER A 31 11.56 17.61 5.50
N ALA A 32 11.13 16.47 4.94
CA ALA A 32 10.73 16.37 3.54
C ALA A 32 9.47 17.21 3.22
N PHE A 33 8.54 17.33 4.16
CA PHE A 33 7.29 18.08 4.00
C PHE A 33 7.49 19.57 3.67
N SER A 34 8.60 20.18 4.07
CA SER A 34 8.90 21.58 3.75
C SER A 34 9.44 21.77 2.32
N THR A 35 9.83 20.70 1.62
CA THR A 35 10.53 20.78 0.34
C THR A 35 9.62 20.93 -0.88
N GLY A 36 8.30 20.75 -0.70
CA GLY A 36 7.33 20.66 -1.79
C GLY A 36 7.52 19.45 -2.69
N THR A 37 8.40 18.50 -2.32
CA THR A 37 8.61 17.27 -3.09
C THR A 37 7.43 16.34 -2.85
N PRO A 38 6.75 15.83 -3.89
CA PRO A 38 5.63 14.90 -3.73
C PRO A 38 6.10 13.58 -3.15
N ILE A 39 5.23 12.95 -2.36
CA ILE A 39 5.55 11.74 -1.60
C ILE A 39 4.58 10.62 -1.98
N PHE A 40 5.08 9.40 -2.12
CA PHE A 40 4.28 8.20 -2.22
C PHE A 40 4.54 7.27 -1.04
N GLY A 41 3.48 6.70 -0.44
CA GLY A 41 3.59 5.76 0.67
C GLY A 41 2.85 4.45 0.39
N SER A 42 3.51 3.31 0.61
CA SER A 42 2.90 1.97 0.57
C SER A 42 3.04 1.29 1.92
N CYS A 43 1.92 0.81 2.49
CA CYS A 43 1.84 0.12 3.78
C CYS A 43 2.47 0.92 4.92
N TRP A 44 3.69 0.59 5.34
CA TRP A 44 4.49 1.38 6.30
C TRP A 44 4.60 2.85 5.88
N GLY A 45 4.73 3.14 4.58
CA GLY A 45 4.77 4.50 4.07
C GLY A 45 3.51 5.30 4.43
N LEU A 46 2.31 4.72 4.27
CA LEU A 46 1.06 5.38 4.68
C LEU A 46 1.06 5.69 6.18
N GLN A 47 1.49 4.72 7.00
CA GLN A 47 1.50 4.84 8.45
C GLN A 47 2.48 5.92 8.93
N LEU A 48 3.70 5.89 8.39
CA LEU A 48 4.75 6.84 8.73
C LEU A 48 4.36 8.27 8.30
N ILE A 49 3.83 8.44 7.08
CA ILE A 49 3.33 9.74 6.59
C ILE A 49 2.20 10.26 7.48
N THR A 50 1.25 9.39 7.83
CA THR A 50 0.12 9.72 8.72
C THR A 50 0.62 10.27 10.05
N VAL A 51 1.51 9.55 10.75
CA VAL A 51 2.03 9.98 12.05
C VAL A 51 2.91 11.22 11.94
N SER A 52 3.76 11.32 10.91
CA SER A 52 4.56 12.52 10.66
C SER A 52 3.70 13.77 10.45
N ALA A 53 2.51 13.62 9.86
CA ALA A 53 1.53 14.69 9.62
C ALA A 53 0.54 14.91 10.78
N GLY A 54 0.69 14.21 11.91
CA GLY A 54 -0.13 14.41 13.10
C GLY A 54 -1.36 13.50 13.21
N GLY A 55 -1.50 12.50 12.34
CA GLY A 55 -2.49 11.44 12.46
C GLY A 55 -2.08 10.34 13.44
N VAL A 56 -2.91 9.31 13.57
CA VAL A 56 -2.73 8.21 14.52
C VAL A 56 -2.80 6.87 13.80
N VAL A 57 -1.88 5.98 14.16
CA VAL A 57 -1.80 4.59 13.69
C VAL A 57 -1.83 3.68 14.90
N ARG A 58 -2.50 2.55 14.76
CA ARG A 58 -2.62 1.53 15.80
C ARG A 58 -2.46 0.14 15.20
N ARG A 59 -2.30 -0.86 16.07
CA ARG A 59 -2.50 -2.25 15.69
C ARG A 59 -3.96 -2.46 15.27
N ASN A 60 -4.20 -3.11 14.14
CA ASN A 60 -5.55 -3.32 13.64
C ASN A 60 -6.32 -4.27 14.59
N PRO A 61 -7.51 -3.88 15.10
CA PRO A 61 -8.30 -4.70 16.00
C PRO A 61 -8.87 -5.96 15.33
N ARG A 62 -8.92 -6.00 14.00
CA ARG A 62 -9.29 -7.18 13.21
C ARG A 62 -8.10 -8.09 12.90
N GLY A 63 -6.91 -7.76 13.40
CA GLY A 63 -5.68 -8.50 13.14
C GLY A 63 -5.13 -8.26 11.74
N ARG A 64 -4.37 -9.23 11.23
CA ARG A 64 -3.62 -9.11 9.99
C ARG A 64 -4.55 -9.09 8.77
N GLU A 65 -4.23 -8.25 7.79
CA GLU A 65 -4.69 -8.43 6.41
C GLU A 65 -3.52 -8.96 5.58
N VAL A 66 -3.65 -10.17 5.02
CA VAL A 66 -2.56 -10.83 4.28
C VAL A 66 -3.09 -11.53 3.04
N GLY A 67 -2.34 -11.47 1.93
CA GLY A 67 -2.73 -12.06 0.65
C GLY A 67 -3.47 -11.06 -0.22
N PHE A 68 -4.65 -11.45 -0.70
CA PHE A 68 -5.50 -10.59 -1.52
C PHE A 68 -6.45 -9.78 -0.63
N GLY A 69 -6.15 -8.50 -0.43
CA GLY A 69 -7.06 -7.53 0.18
C GLY A 69 -8.32 -7.42 -0.66
N ARG A 70 -9.48 -7.65 -0.04
CA ARG A 70 -10.75 -7.85 -0.75
C ARG A 70 -11.55 -6.57 -0.83
N ARG A 71 -12.21 -6.35 -1.97
CA ARG A 71 -13.22 -5.31 -2.16
C ARG A 71 -12.75 -3.94 -1.66
N ILE A 72 -11.54 -3.52 -2.05
CA ILE A 72 -11.08 -2.16 -1.81
C ILE A 72 -11.95 -1.25 -2.69
N ARG A 73 -12.72 -0.38 -2.06
CA ARG A 73 -13.72 0.48 -2.68
C ARG A 73 -13.23 1.91 -2.60
N MET A 74 -13.19 2.59 -3.76
CA MET A 74 -12.93 4.02 -3.78
C MET A 74 -14.07 4.78 -3.09
N THR A 75 -13.72 5.81 -2.33
CA THR A 75 -14.69 6.80 -1.85
C THR A 75 -15.09 7.73 -2.99
N GLU A 76 -16.03 8.65 -2.73
CA GLU A 76 -16.36 9.71 -3.69
C GLU A 76 -15.13 10.56 -4.06
N HIS A 77 -14.27 10.88 -3.09
CA HIS A 77 -13.01 11.56 -3.36
C HIS A 77 -12.08 10.69 -4.21
N GLY A 78 -11.89 9.42 -3.85
CA GLY A 78 -11.02 8.51 -4.59
C GLY A 78 -11.44 8.32 -6.05
N ALA A 79 -12.76 8.25 -6.30
CA ALA A 79 -13.30 8.07 -7.63
C ALA A 79 -12.98 9.20 -8.62
N HIS A 80 -12.68 10.39 -8.11
CA HIS A 80 -12.30 11.57 -8.91
C HIS A 80 -10.81 11.92 -8.75
N HIS A 81 -10.07 11.14 -7.96
CA HIS A 81 -8.69 11.45 -7.62
C HIS A 81 -7.72 10.85 -8.66
N PRO A 82 -6.69 11.60 -9.10
CA PRO A 82 -5.82 11.13 -10.18
C PRO A 82 -5.00 9.87 -9.86
N ILE A 83 -4.79 9.54 -8.58
CA ILE A 83 -4.11 8.30 -8.16
C ILE A 83 -4.73 7.04 -8.78
N PHE A 84 -6.04 7.06 -9.07
CA PHE A 84 -6.80 5.90 -9.54
C PHE A 84 -7.19 5.98 -11.02
N LEU A 85 -6.62 6.88 -11.81
CA LEU A 85 -6.87 6.94 -13.25
C LEU A 85 -6.61 5.57 -13.89
N GLY A 86 -7.63 5.01 -14.55
CA GLY A 86 -7.59 3.70 -15.19
C GLY A 86 -7.83 2.50 -14.26
N LYS A 87 -8.06 2.69 -12.95
CA LYS A 87 -8.33 1.60 -12.00
C LYS A 87 -9.84 1.38 -11.81
N PRO A 88 -10.32 0.12 -11.73
CA PRO A 88 -11.71 -0.16 -11.38
C PRO A 88 -12.10 0.41 -10.02
N ARG A 89 -13.35 0.89 -9.85
CA ARG A 89 -13.82 1.51 -8.58
C ARG A 89 -13.77 0.58 -7.37
N VAL A 90 -13.87 -0.72 -7.62
CA VAL A 90 -13.72 -1.79 -6.62
C VAL A 90 -12.67 -2.74 -7.16
N PHE A 91 -11.67 -3.06 -6.34
CA PHE A 91 -10.54 -3.88 -6.76
C PHE A 91 -9.94 -4.68 -5.61
N GLU A 92 -9.17 -5.70 -5.95
CA GLU A 92 -8.28 -6.42 -5.04
C GLU A 92 -6.85 -5.87 -5.13
N ALA A 93 -6.08 -6.02 -4.06
CA ALA A 93 -4.66 -5.67 -4.04
C ALA A 93 -3.86 -6.62 -3.13
N MET A 94 -2.54 -6.65 -3.28
CA MET A 94 -1.67 -7.39 -2.38
C MET A 94 -1.59 -6.68 -1.03
N THR A 95 -1.95 -7.34 0.06
CA THR A 95 -1.89 -6.77 1.42
C THR A 95 -1.01 -7.63 2.31
N VAL A 96 -0.19 -6.98 3.13
CA VAL A 96 0.54 -7.61 4.25
C VAL A 96 0.71 -6.56 5.34
N HIS A 97 -0.25 -6.44 6.26
CA HIS A 97 -0.15 -5.50 7.37
C HIS A 97 -0.83 -6.01 8.63
N LEU A 98 -0.35 -5.54 9.77
CA LEU A 98 -0.92 -5.76 11.12
C LEU A 98 -1.46 -4.46 11.74
N ASP A 99 -1.11 -3.34 11.14
CA ASP A 99 -1.34 -1.99 11.66
C ASP A 99 -2.21 -1.22 10.67
N GLU A 100 -3.08 -0.37 11.18
CA GLU A 100 -3.95 0.48 10.39
C GLU A 100 -3.83 1.94 10.83
N VAL A 101 -4.14 2.86 9.91
CA VAL A 101 -4.42 4.25 10.28
C VAL A 101 -5.74 4.29 11.05
N GLU A 102 -5.69 4.72 12.30
CA GLU A 102 -6.86 4.95 13.15
C GLU A 102 -7.50 6.30 12.84
N THR A 103 -6.68 7.34 12.73
CA THR A 103 -7.13 8.71 12.49
C THR A 103 -6.25 9.35 11.45
N LEU A 104 -6.87 9.79 10.34
CA LEU A 104 -6.18 10.58 9.33
C LEU A 104 -5.81 11.96 9.89
N PRO A 105 -4.67 12.54 9.47
CA PRO A 105 -4.29 13.89 9.88
C PRO A 105 -5.27 14.93 9.32
N GLU A 106 -5.23 16.15 9.89
CA GLU A 106 -6.10 17.25 9.47
C GLU A 106 -5.92 17.56 7.96
N GLY A 107 -7.05 17.78 7.28
CA GLY A 107 -7.07 18.10 5.84
C GLY A 107 -6.85 16.90 4.91
N ALA A 108 -6.53 15.71 5.41
CA ALA A 108 -6.39 14.52 4.59
C ALA A 108 -7.74 14.06 4.02
N ARG A 109 -7.69 13.48 2.82
CA ARG A 109 -8.85 12.92 2.12
C ARG A 109 -8.74 11.40 2.08
N LEU A 110 -9.75 10.72 2.61
CA LEU A 110 -9.89 9.28 2.46
C LEU A 110 -10.26 8.94 1.01
N LEU A 111 -9.44 8.15 0.33
CA LEU A 111 -9.61 7.81 -1.08
C LEU A 111 -10.14 6.39 -1.30
N ALA A 112 -9.80 5.44 -0.44
CA ALA A 112 -10.32 4.08 -0.53
C ALA A 112 -10.45 3.42 0.85
N THR A 113 -11.38 2.46 0.95
CA THR A 113 -11.70 1.71 2.17
C THR A 113 -12.02 0.25 1.85
N ASN A 114 -11.91 -0.65 2.83
CA ASN A 114 -12.51 -1.98 2.74
C ASN A 114 -13.08 -2.43 4.10
N ASP A 115 -13.54 -3.67 4.19
CA ASP A 115 -14.16 -4.18 5.42
C ASP A 115 -13.14 -4.45 6.55
N HIS A 116 -11.84 -4.53 6.21
CA HIS A 116 -10.77 -4.86 7.16
C HIS A 116 -10.11 -3.61 7.78
N SER A 117 -9.71 -2.66 6.94
CA SER A 117 -9.12 -1.37 7.35
C SER A 117 -9.89 -0.21 6.74
N GLN A 118 -10.25 0.76 7.57
CA GLN A 118 -11.03 1.92 7.12
C GLN A 118 -10.25 2.76 6.09
N VAL A 119 -8.94 2.91 6.28
CA VAL A 119 -8.05 3.66 5.39
C VAL A 119 -7.25 2.68 4.54
N GLN A 120 -7.68 2.47 3.29
CA GLN A 120 -6.92 1.71 2.29
C GLN A 120 -6.11 2.63 1.37
N ALA A 121 -6.55 3.88 1.18
CA ALA A 121 -5.79 4.91 0.48
C ALA A 121 -6.16 6.31 0.97
N ALA A 122 -5.21 7.24 0.97
CA ALA A 122 -5.42 8.62 1.37
C ALA A 122 -4.53 9.60 0.58
N GLU A 123 -5.05 10.81 0.37
CA GLU A 123 -4.25 11.99 0.04
C GLU A 123 -4.01 12.76 1.35
N ILE A 124 -2.76 13.04 1.67
CA ILE A 124 -2.35 13.68 2.91
C ILE A 124 -1.57 14.96 2.55
N PRO A 125 -2.16 16.15 2.76
CA PRO A 125 -1.42 17.41 2.74
C PRO A 125 -0.38 17.41 3.87
N ALA A 126 0.85 17.79 3.56
CA ALA A 126 1.95 17.74 4.53
C ALA A 126 2.94 18.89 4.28
N GLY A 127 2.72 20.01 4.98
CA GLY A 127 3.51 21.22 4.77
C GLY A 127 3.35 21.78 3.36
N ALA A 128 4.46 21.96 2.64
CA ALA A 128 4.46 22.34 1.23
C ALA A 128 4.30 21.13 0.29
N SER A 129 4.44 19.91 0.80
CA SER A 129 4.31 18.67 0.04
C SER A 129 2.88 18.12 0.06
N THR A 130 2.59 17.22 -0.87
CA THR A 130 1.41 16.37 -0.86
C THR A 130 1.85 14.92 -0.95
N ALA A 131 1.26 14.08 -0.11
CA ALA A 131 1.51 12.65 -0.09
C ALA A 131 0.30 11.88 -0.60
N TRP A 132 0.54 10.94 -1.50
CA TRP A 132 -0.43 9.94 -1.91
C TRP A 132 -0.02 8.60 -1.31
N ALA A 133 -0.91 7.96 -0.58
CA ALA A 133 -0.53 6.77 0.17
C ALA A 133 -1.61 5.69 0.15
N VAL A 134 -1.16 4.44 0.18
CA VAL A 134 -1.99 3.23 0.13
C VAL A 134 -1.55 2.25 1.22
N GLN A 135 -2.50 1.50 1.78
CA GLN A 135 -2.24 0.51 2.84
C GLN A 135 -1.77 -0.84 2.28
N TYR A 136 -2.07 -1.09 1.00
CA TYR A 136 -1.69 -2.27 0.23
C TYR A 136 -0.42 -2.03 -0.60
N HIS A 137 0.07 -3.08 -1.25
CA HIS A 137 1.33 -3.12 -2.01
C HIS A 137 1.09 -3.20 -3.53
N PRO A 138 0.86 -2.07 -4.22
CA PRO A 138 0.80 -2.05 -5.69
C PRO A 138 2.11 -2.52 -6.34
N GLU A 139 3.22 -2.44 -5.62
CA GLU A 139 4.55 -2.86 -6.07
C GLU A 139 4.79 -4.37 -6.01
N TYR A 140 3.98 -5.14 -5.28
CA TYR A 140 4.22 -6.58 -5.06
C TYR A 140 3.67 -7.46 -6.19
N PRO A 141 4.53 -8.17 -6.95
CA PRO A 141 4.11 -9.28 -7.80
C PRO A 141 3.78 -10.53 -6.96
N PHE A 142 3.20 -11.56 -7.60
CA PHE A 142 2.84 -12.80 -6.92
C PHE A 142 4.06 -13.50 -6.29
N ARG A 143 5.22 -13.46 -6.94
CA ARG A 143 6.47 -14.02 -6.38
C ARG A 143 6.88 -13.41 -5.03
N GLU A 144 6.62 -12.12 -4.83
CA GLU A 144 6.95 -11.44 -3.57
C GLU A 144 6.01 -11.91 -2.46
N MET A 145 4.72 -12.01 -2.79
CA MET A 145 3.73 -12.61 -1.88
C MET A 145 4.08 -14.05 -1.53
N ALA A 146 4.50 -14.88 -2.49
CA ALA A 146 4.93 -16.25 -2.21
C ALA A 146 6.11 -16.30 -1.21
N ALA A 147 7.11 -15.42 -1.39
CA ALA A 147 8.24 -15.33 -0.47
C ALA A 147 7.82 -14.87 0.94
N ILE A 148 6.91 -13.90 1.04
CA ILE A 148 6.38 -13.42 2.32
C ILE A 148 5.60 -14.53 3.03
N PHE A 149 4.72 -15.25 2.33
CA PHE A 149 3.97 -16.35 2.92
C PHE A 149 4.90 -17.44 3.45
N ARG A 150 5.99 -17.79 2.75
CA ARG A 150 7.00 -18.72 3.28
C ARG A 150 7.64 -18.22 4.56
N ARG A 151 8.06 -16.94 4.59
CA ARG A 151 8.69 -16.32 5.75
C ARG A 151 7.76 -16.27 6.96
N LEU A 152 6.46 -16.09 6.74
CA LEU A 152 5.47 -16.05 7.80
C LEU A 152 4.99 -17.44 8.25
N SER A 153 5.46 -18.53 7.64
CA SER A 153 5.23 -19.88 8.15
C SER A 153 6.04 -20.11 9.45
N PRO A 154 5.48 -20.76 10.48
CA PRO A 154 4.12 -21.32 10.60
C PRO A 154 3.10 -20.35 11.21
N SER A 155 3.45 -19.07 11.38
CA SER A 155 2.60 -18.08 12.08
C SER A 155 1.24 -17.90 11.43
N LEU A 156 1.13 -17.98 10.09
CA LEU A 156 -0.16 -17.85 9.40
C LEU A 156 -1.12 -19.00 9.68
N VAL A 157 -0.62 -20.22 9.93
CA VAL A 157 -1.44 -21.35 10.38
C VAL A 157 -1.91 -21.09 11.81
N ALA A 158 -1.01 -20.67 12.71
CA ALA A 158 -1.36 -20.33 14.10
C ALA A 158 -2.36 -19.16 14.20
N GLU A 159 -2.30 -18.21 13.28
CA GLU A 159 -3.24 -17.09 13.14
C GLU A 159 -4.57 -17.48 12.46
N GLY A 160 -4.70 -18.71 11.96
CA GLY A 160 -5.93 -19.24 11.36
C GLY A 160 -6.17 -18.86 9.90
N PHE A 161 -5.16 -18.35 9.18
CA PHE A 161 -5.26 -18.10 7.73
C PHE A 161 -5.23 -19.38 6.91
N PHE A 162 -4.64 -20.45 7.45
CA PHE A 162 -4.57 -21.76 6.83
C PHE A 162 -4.94 -22.85 7.84
N LEU A 163 -5.54 -23.93 7.34
CA LEU A 163 -5.89 -25.10 8.16
C LEU A 163 -4.64 -25.82 8.70
N ASP A 164 -3.63 -25.92 7.84
CA ASP A 164 -2.35 -26.58 8.10
C ASP A 164 -1.27 -25.99 7.17
N GLU A 165 -0.02 -26.39 7.41
CA GLU A 165 1.12 -25.96 6.58
C GLU A 165 1.00 -26.46 5.14
N GLU A 166 0.35 -27.61 4.90
CA GLU A 166 0.15 -28.13 3.54
C GLU A 166 -0.80 -27.22 2.73
N ALA A 167 -1.85 -26.70 3.35
CA ALA A 167 -2.74 -25.72 2.76
C ALA A 167 -2.03 -24.41 2.43
N GLN A 168 -1.16 -23.95 3.32
CA GLN A 168 -0.30 -22.79 3.06
C GLN A 168 0.62 -23.03 1.85
N GLU A 169 1.22 -24.22 1.77
CA GLU A 169 2.16 -24.55 0.68
C GLU A 169 1.46 -24.70 -0.67
N ARG A 170 0.22 -25.23 -0.68
CA ARG A 170 -0.64 -25.19 -1.88
C ARG A 170 -0.94 -23.76 -2.31
N PHE A 171 -1.24 -22.87 -1.37
CA PHE A 171 -1.50 -21.45 -1.69
C PHE A 171 -0.26 -20.75 -2.26
N ILE A 172 0.93 -21.01 -1.69
CA ILE A 172 2.20 -20.53 -2.24
C ILE A 172 2.41 -21.06 -3.67
N GLY A 173 2.14 -22.34 -3.92
CA GLY A 173 2.21 -22.93 -5.25
C GLY A 173 1.24 -22.28 -6.26
N ASP A 174 0.04 -21.90 -5.82
CA ASP A 174 -0.92 -21.15 -6.63
C ASP A 174 -0.37 -19.76 -7.00
N LEU A 175 0.25 -19.03 -6.05
CA LEU A 175 0.89 -17.73 -6.31
C LEU A 175 2.04 -17.86 -7.33
N GLU A 176 2.87 -18.89 -7.21
CA GLU A 176 3.98 -19.12 -8.15
C GLU A 176 3.49 -19.50 -9.55
N THR A 177 2.35 -20.19 -9.63
CA THR A 177 1.69 -20.47 -10.90
C THR A 177 1.13 -19.19 -11.50
N LEU A 178 0.46 -18.35 -10.71
CA LEU A 178 -0.03 -17.03 -11.16
C LEU A 178 1.10 -16.08 -11.57
N GLU A 179 2.30 -16.18 -10.97
CA GLU A 179 3.46 -15.41 -11.43
C GLU A 179 3.86 -15.78 -12.87
N ARG A 180 3.90 -17.09 -13.19
CA ARG A 180 4.29 -17.59 -14.51
C ARG A 180 3.16 -17.47 -15.54
N GLU A 181 1.92 -17.67 -15.08
CA GLU A 181 0.71 -17.70 -15.89
C GLU A 181 -0.37 -16.79 -15.26
N PRO A 182 -0.23 -15.45 -15.32
CA PRO A 182 -1.17 -14.54 -14.65
C PRO A 182 -2.63 -14.69 -15.10
N ALA A 183 -2.86 -15.19 -16.33
CA ALA A 183 -4.17 -15.43 -16.89
C ALA A 183 -4.72 -16.86 -16.65
N ASN A 184 -4.12 -17.63 -15.73
CA ASN A 184 -4.57 -18.99 -15.40
C ASN A 184 -6.00 -18.99 -14.84
N GLN A 185 -6.98 -19.25 -15.72
CA GLN A 185 -8.42 -19.09 -15.42
C GLN A 185 -8.90 -19.87 -14.19
N PRO A 186 -8.51 -21.14 -13.97
CA PRO A 186 -8.89 -21.87 -12.77
C PRO A 186 -8.43 -21.17 -11.47
N LEU A 187 -7.20 -20.65 -11.43
CA LEU A 187 -6.67 -19.98 -10.24
C LEU A 187 -7.27 -18.59 -10.05
N VAL A 188 -7.45 -17.84 -11.13
CA VAL A 188 -8.13 -16.54 -11.13
C VAL A 188 -9.54 -16.68 -10.54
N TRP A 189 -10.29 -17.68 -11.00
CA TRP A 189 -11.62 -17.98 -10.48
C TRP A 189 -11.59 -18.46 -9.03
N ARG A 190 -10.72 -19.43 -8.70
CA ARG A 190 -10.58 -19.98 -7.34
C ARG A 190 -10.29 -18.89 -6.31
N HIS A 191 -9.36 -18.00 -6.64
CA HIS A 191 -8.91 -16.95 -5.73
C HIS A 191 -9.75 -15.69 -5.83
N GLY A 192 -10.69 -15.59 -6.78
CA GLY A 192 -11.53 -14.41 -6.97
C GLY A 192 -10.70 -13.13 -7.13
N VAL A 193 -9.62 -13.21 -7.91
CA VAL A 193 -8.76 -12.06 -8.23
C VAL A 193 -9.05 -11.56 -9.64
N ASP A 194 -8.80 -10.29 -9.89
CA ASP A 194 -9.09 -9.67 -11.19
C ASP A 194 -7.86 -8.96 -11.80
N GLY A 195 -8.12 -8.16 -12.83
CA GLY A 195 -7.10 -7.39 -13.53
C GLY A 195 -6.27 -6.48 -12.61
N ALA A 196 -6.80 -5.98 -11.50
CA ALA A 196 -6.08 -5.09 -10.60
C ALA A 196 -4.93 -5.78 -9.85
N VAL A 197 -4.96 -7.12 -9.74
CA VAL A 197 -3.87 -7.91 -9.16
C VAL A 197 -3.03 -8.58 -10.25
N ILE A 198 -3.70 -9.10 -11.27
CA ILE A 198 -3.10 -9.90 -12.35
C ILE A 198 -2.26 -9.04 -13.30
N SER A 199 -2.83 -7.91 -13.76
CA SER A 199 -2.15 -7.03 -14.71
C SER A 199 -1.15 -6.16 -13.97
N LYS A 200 0.13 -6.25 -14.33
CA LYS A 200 1.16 -5.35 -13.79
C LYS A 200 0.79 -3.88 -14.00
N ASP A 201 0.21 -3.54 -15.15
CA ASP A 201 -0.16 -2.16 -15.47
C ASP A 201 -1.25 -1.61 -14.54
N LEU A 202 -2.28 -2.41 -14.26
CA LEU A 202 -3.35 -1.99 -13.33
C LEU A 202 -2.91 -2.09 -11.87
N ARG A 203 -2.06 -3.07 -11.53
CA ARG A 203 -1.54 -3.25 -10.18
C ARG A 203 -0.67 -2.08 -9.73
N THR A 204 0.17 -1.57 -10.63
CA THR A 204 1.11 -0.48 -10.35
C THR A 204 0.59 0.92 -10.69
N VAL A 205 -0.71 1.03 -11.03
CA VAL A 205 -1.28 2.25 -11.62
C VAL A 205 -1.18 3.45 -10.67
N GLU A 206 -1.30 3.25 -9.35
CA GLU A 206 -1.15 4.31 -8.36
C GLU A 206 0.26 4.93 -8.38
N ILE A 207 1.29 4.10 -8.53
CA ILE A 207 2.69 4.57 -8.60
C ILE A 207 2.91 5.31 -9.92
N ARG A 208 2.42 4.76 -11.04
CA ARG A 208 2.50 5.42 -12.35
C ARG A 208 1.83 6.79 -12.31
N ASN A 209 0.59 6.83 -11.82
CA ASN A 209 -0.18 8.06 -11.73
C ASN A 209 0.49 9.07 -10.80
N TRP A 210 1.05 8.64 -9.66
CA TRP A 210 1.83 9.54 -8.79
C TRP A 210 3.03 10.15 -9.53
N ILE A 211 3.77 9.35 -10.31
CA ILE A 211 4.89 9.85 -11.11
C ILE A 211 4.42 10.86 -12.15
N GLU A 212 3.40 10.50 -12.93
CA GLU A 212 2.91 11.31 -14.05
C GLU A 212 2.24 12.61 -13.60
N GLN A 213 1.50 12.57 -12.48
CA GLN A 213 0.67 13.68 -12.03
C GLN A 213 1.39 14.61 -11.06
N LEU A 214 2.36 14.12 -10.28
CA LEU A 214 3.06 14.93 -9.29
C LEU A 214 4.58 15.04 -9.56
N VAL A 215 5.27 13.91 -9.77
CA VAL A 215 6.74 13.89 -9.87
C VAL A 215 7.24 14.59 -11.13
N LEU A 216 6.72 14.22 -12.31
CA LEU A 216 7.16 14.82 -13.58
C LEU A 216 6.84 16.33 -13.67
N PRO A 217 5.65 16.80 -13.26
CA PRO A 217 5.37 18.24 -13.17
C PRO A 217 6.30 18.96 -12.19
N THR A 218 6.58 18.36 -11.02
CA THR A 218 7.52 18.93 -10.03
C THR A 218 8.93 19.04 -10.61
N ARG A 219 9.41 17.99 -11.30
CA ARG A 219 10.70 17.98 -11.99
C ARG A 219 10.79 19.08 -13.04
N ALA A 220 9.74 19.25 -13.85
CA ALA A 220 9.67 20.28 -14.87
C ALA A 220 9.68 21.69 -14.27
N ALA A 221 8.90 21.94 -13.20
CA ALA A 221 8.87 23.22 -12.49
C ALA A 221 10.22 23.60 -11.87
N ARG A 222 11.06 22.61 -11.56
CA ARG A 222 12.44 22.79 -11.06
C ARG A 222 13.48 22.95 -12.18
N GLY A 223 13.07 22.95 -13.45
CA GLY A 223 13.97 23.12 -14.59
C GLY A 223 14.88 21.91 -14.87
N ARG A 224 14.48 20.70 -14.43
CA ARG A 224 15.28 19.46 -14.57
C ARG A 224 14.83 18.57 -15.73
N GLY A 225 14.14 19.13 -16.72
CA GLY A 225 13.51 18.43 -17.85
C GLY A 225 14.48 17.79 -18.81
#